data_AF-A0A934ZJH9-F1
#
_entry.id   AF-A0A934ZJH9-F1
#
_cell.length_a   1.000
_cell.length_b   1.000
_cell.length_c   1.000
_cell.angle_alpha   90.00
_cell.angle_beta   90.00
_cell.angle_gamma   90.00
#
_symmetry.space_group_name_H-M   'P 1'
#
loop_
_entity.id
_entity.type
_entity.pdbx_description
1 polymer ?
#
loop_
_entity_poly.entity_id
_entity_poly.type
_entity_poly.pdbx_seq_one_letter_code
_entity_poly.pdbx_strand_id
1 'polypeptide(L)'
;MGAADGLATTAATITDGENLGGPVAALGDVNGDGFADLIAGNGFHSARVFLGSGSGRMVPGPVLSAPAAPTGMEGYGRFSQGLGFVGDLNRDGFNDIAVGAPDDGDNFCSGEVFVFPGRATFVAPLTPSIILTVPDERCSGSFGGAIASFARPPLRARIS
;
A
#
# COMPACT_ATOMS: atom_id res chain seq x y z
N MET A 1 13.26 13.58 -7.60
CA MET A 1 13.08 14.66 -8.60
C MET A 1 11.85 14.29 -9.39
N GLY A 2 10.74 15.03 -9.22
CA GLY A 2 9.58 14.87 -10.08
C GLY A 2 9.86 15.52 -11.43
N ALA A 3 9.49 14.86 -12.52
CA ALA A 3 9.69 15.36 -13.88
C ALA A 3 9.01 16.74 -14.06
N ALA A 4 9.70 17.64 -14.78
CA ALA A 4 9.41 19.07 -14.84
C ALA A 4 8.07 19.46 -15.51
N ASP A 5 7.33 18.51 -16.11
CA ASP A 5 6.20 18.85 -16.99
C ASP A 5 4.89 18.09 -16.66
N GLY A 6 4.79 17.41 -15.51
CA GLY A 6 3.89 16.26 -15.35
C GLY A 6 2.58 16.42 -14.57
N LEU A 7 2.11 17.62 -14.20
CA LEU A 7 0.80 17.72 -13.54
C LEU A 7 -0.31 17.75 -14.59
N ALA A 8 -1.08 16.67 -14.69
CA ALA A 8 -2.30 16.67 -15.49
C ALA A 8 -3.20 17.84 -15.04
N THR A 9 -3.36 18.84 -15.92
CA THR A 9 -4.12 20.08 -15.64
C THR A 9 -5.63 19.87 -15.73
N THR A 10 -6.07 18.66 -16.05
CA THR A 10 -7.47 18.25 -16.10
C THR A 10 -7.69 17.13 -15.11
N ALA A 11 -8.67 17.32 -14.22
CA ALA A 11 -9.08 16.29 -13.27
C ALA A 11 -9.58 15.06 -14.04
N ALA A 12 -8.96 13.92 -13.79
CA ALA A 12 -9.41 12.63 -14.30
C ALA A 12 -10.19 11.90 -13.21
N THR A 13 -11.38 11.39 -13.56
CA THR A 13 -12.09 10.43 -12.70
C THR A 13 -11.67 9.03 -13.11
N ILE A 14 -11.22 8.22 -12.15
CA ILE A 14 -10.88 6.82 -12.36
C ILE A 14 -11.90 5.99 -11.59
N THR A 15 -12.75 5.26 -12.31
CA THR A 15 -13.72 4.33 -11.73
C THR A 15 -13.16 2.92 -11.82
N ASP A 16 -13.01 2.23 -10.70
CA ASP A 16 -12.34 0.93 -10.63
C ASP A 16 -13.20 -0.20 -10.05
N GLY A 17 -14.41 0.12 -9.57
CA GLY A 17 -15.38 -0.84 -9.03
C GLY A 17 -15.16 -1.26 -7.57
N GLU A 18 -14.14 -0.74 -6.89
CA GLU A 18 -13.73 -1.20 -5.54
C GLU A 18 -14.44 -0.48 -4.38
N ASN A 19 -15.46 0.34 -4.67
CA ASN A 19 -16.12 1.22 -3.69
C ASN A 19 -15.10 2.00 -2.84
N LEU A 20 -14.12 2.61 -3.51
CA LEU A 20 -13.12 3.44 -2.87
C LEU A 20 -13.78 4.58 -2.07
N GLY A 21 -13.12 5.00 -1.00
CA GLY A 21 -13.64 6.01 -0.07
C GLY A 21 -12.89 6.06 1.27
N GLY A 22 -11.88 5.21 1.44
CA GLY A 22 -10.98 5.20 2.56
C GLY A 22 -9.72 6.05 2.33
N PRO A 23 -8.63 5.72 3.04
CA PRO A 23 -7.35 6.43 2.95
C PRO A 23 -6.74 6.36 1.56
N VAL A 24 -5.89 7.34 1.24
CA VAL A 24 -5.06 7.37 0.03
C VAL A 24 -3.61 7.64 0.45
N ALA A 25 -2.66 6.96 -0.17
CA ALA A 25 -1.24 7.17 0.06
C ALA A 25 -0.43 7.19 -1.25
N ALA A 26 0.64 7.98 -1.26
CA ALA A 26 1.66 7.92 -2.30
C ALA A 26 2.58 6.73 -2.06
N LEU A 27 2.86 5.95 -3.11
CA LEU A 27 3.70 4.76 -3.02
C LEU A 27 5.12 4.96 -3.55
N GLY A 28 5.39 6.08 -4.24
CA GLY A 28 6.60 6.17 -5.05
C GLY A 28 6.47 5.23 -6.25
N ASP A 29 7.58 4.71 -6.77
CA ASP A 29 7.58 3.83 -7.95
C ASP A 29 7.61 2.36 -7.50
N VAL A 30 6.47 1.66 -7.52
CA VAL A 30 6.36 0.27 -7.05
C VAL A 30 6.39 -0.74 -8.19
N ASN A 31 6.20 -0.29 -9.43
CA ASN A 31 6.40 -1.10 -10.64
C ASN A 31 7.76 -0.88 -11.32
N GLY A 32 8.58 0.05 -10.85
CA GLY A 32 9.92 0.33 -11.38
C GLY A 32 9.91 1.00 -12.75
N ASP A 33 8.83 1.68 -13.14
CA ASP A 33 8.71 2.32 -14.46
C ASP A 33 9.21 3.78 -14.50
N GLY A 34 9.65 4.30 -13.37
CA GLY A 34 10.16 5.65 -13.19
C GLY A 34 9.09 6.68 -12.84
N PHE A 35 7.82 6.29 -12.71
CA PHE A 35 6.71 7.17 -12.34
C PHE A 35 6.19 6.86 -10.94
N ALA A 36 5.61 7.87 -10.29
CA ALA A 36 5.05 7.68 -8.96
C ALA A 36 3.64 7.10 -9.04
N ASP A 37 3.41 6.08 -8.22
CA ASP A 37 2.19 5.34 -8.03
C ASP A 37 1.45 5.78 -6.76
N LEU A 38 0.17 5.41 -6.68
CA LEU A 38 -0.71 5.69 -5.55
C LEU A 38 -1.43 4.41 -5.11
N ILE A 39 -1.98 4.44 -3.90
CA ILE A 39 -2.91 3.42 -3.42
C ILE A 39 -4.10 4.09 -2.75
N ALA A 40 -5.30 3.55 -2.97
CA ALA A 40 -6.52 3.96 -2.29
C ALA A 40 -7.20 2.76 -1.66
N GLY A 41 -7.55 2.88 -0.38
CA GLY A 41 -8.30 1.87 0.35
C GLY A 41 -9.80 2.07 0.27
N ASN A 42 -10.56 1.01 0.51
CA ASN A 42 -11.96 1.12 0.90
C ASN A 42 -12.14 1.17 2.43
N GLY A 43 -11.08 0.92 3.20
CA GLY A 43 -11.10 0.88 4.67
C GLY A 43 -11.75 -0.37 5.26
N PHE A 44 -12.07 -1.36 4.43
CA PHE A 44 -12.75 -2.59 4.82
C PHE A 44 -11.93 -3.84 4.44
N HIS A 45 -11.80 -4.15 3.15
CA HIS A 45 -11.29 -5.43 2.67
C HIS A 45 -10.31 -5.32 1.49
N SER A 46 -10.22 -4.16 0.83
CA SER A 46 -9.35 -4.01 -0.34
C SER A 46 -8.72 -2.63 -0.46
N ALA A 47 -7.60 -2.60 -1.16
CA ALA A 47 -6.95 -1.38 -1.61
C ALA A 47 -6.58 -1.50 -3.09
N ARG A 48 -6.84 -0.45 -3.87
CA ARG A 48 -6.46 -0.35 -5.28
C ARG A 48 -5.15 0.38 -5.42
N VAL A 49 -4.19 -0.25 -6.10
CA VAL A 49 -3.00 0.44 -6.59
C VAL A 49 -3.32 1.14 -7.91
N PHE A 50 -2.88 2.37 -8.05
CA PHE A 50 -2.95 3.17 -9.26
C PHE A 50 -1.53 3.42 -9.75
N LEU A 51 -1.23 2.96 -10.96
CA LEU A 51 0.09 3.06 -11.56
C LEU A 51 0.22 4.38 -12.31
N GLY A 52 1.28 5.12 -11.99
CA GLY A 52 1.66 6.33 -12.70
C GLY A 52 2.06 6.04 -14.14
N SER A 53 2.12 7.10 -14.94
CA SER A 53 2.68 7.01 -16.29
C SER A 53 3.31 8.33 -16.69
N GLY A 54 4.19 8.30 -17.69
CA GLY A 54 4.82 9.50 -18.26
C GLY A 54 3.87 10.50 -18.90
N SER A 55 2.58 10.16 -19.01
CA SER A 55 1.53 11.09 -19.46
C SER A 55 0.93 11.94 -18.32
N GLY A 56 1.40 11.76 -17.07
CA GLY A 56 0.80 12.38 -15.88
C GLY A 56 -0.55 11.77 -15.50
N ARG A 57 -0.92 10.63 -16.10
CA ARG A 57 -2.15 9.88 -15.82
C ARG A 57 -1.86 8.66 -14.96
N MET A 58 -2.84 8.31 -14.15
CA MET A 58 -2.87 7.08 -13.37
C MET A 58 -3.70 6.01 -14.09
N VAL A 59 -3.26 4.76 -14.05
CA VAL A 59 -3.96 3.61 -14.61
C VAL A 59 -4.31 2.64 -13.48
N PRO A 60 -5.51 2.05 -13.44
CA PRO A 60 -5.85 1.04 -12.44
C PRO A 60 -4.88 -0.15 -12.49
N GLY A 61 -4.14 -0.35 -11.41
CA GLY A 61 -3.26 -1.48 -11.17
C GLY A 61 -3.96 -2.61 -10.42
N PRO A 62 -3.23 -3.44 -9.66
CA PRO A 62 -3.80 -4.55 -8.91
C PRO A 62 -4.69 -4.09 -7.76
N VAL A 63 -5.55 -5.00 -7.32
CA VAL A 63 -6.28 -4.92 -6.05
C VAL A 63 -5.53 -5.77 -5.03
N LEU A 64 -5.15 -5.15 -3.91
CA LEU A 64 -4.67 -5.84 -2.72
C LEU A 64 -5.89 -6.18 -1.86
N SER A 65 -6.07 -7.44 -1.51
CA SER A 65 -7.18 -7.89 -0.68
C SER A 65 -6.64 -8.40 0.65
N ALA A 66 -7.44 -8.23 1.70
CA ALA A 66 -7.16 -8.87 2.98
C ALA A 66 -6.98 -10.39 2.79
N PRO A 67 -5.95 -11.00 3.38
CA PRO A 67 -5.87 -12.45 3.47
C PRO A 67 -7.10 -13.02 4.18
N ALA A 68 -7.44 -14.27 3.91
CA ALA A 68 -8.56 -14.92 4.61
C ALA A 68 -8.28 -14.94 6.13
N ALA A 69 -9.21 -14.40 6.93
CA ALA A 69 -9.09 -14.40 8.39
C ALA A 69 -9.03 -15.84 8.92
N PRO A 70 -8.13 -16.17 9.86
CA PRO A 70 -8.03 -17.50 10.45
C PRO A 70 -9.31 -17.98 11.15
N THR A 71 -10.18 -17.04 11.58
CA THR A 71 -11.34 -17.34 12.44
C THR A 71 -12.71 -17.09 11.79
N GLY A 72 -12.78 -16.79 10.49
CA GLY A 72 -14.07 -16.67 9.79
C GLY A 72 -14.97 -15.52 10.28
N MET A 73 -14.42 -14.54 11.01
CA MET A 73 -15.14 -13.32 11.38
C MET A 73 -15.25 -12.38 10.16
N GLU A 74 -16.45 -11.88 9.90
CA GLU A 74 -16.81 -11.05 8.72
C GLU A 74 -16.25 -9.60 8.74
N GLY A 75 -15.21 -9.33 9.53
CA GLY A 75 -14.53 -8.05 9.53
C GLY A 75 -13.05 -8.28 9.28
N TYR A 76 -12.56 -7.95 8.08
CA TYR A 76 -11.15 -8.04 7.68
C TYR A 76 -10.26 -7.01 8.42
N GLY A 77 -10.52 -6.76 9.70
CA GLY A 77 -9.73 -5.89 10.56
C GLY A 77 -9.59 -4.45 10.10
N ARG A 78 -10.55 -3.94 9.31
CA ARG A 78 -10.43 -2.65 8.60
C ARG A 78 -9.15 -2.61 7.76
N PHE A 79 -8.90 -3.68 7.02
CA PHE A 79 -7.85 -3.73 6.02
C PHE A 79 -7.93 -2.51 5.11
N SER A 80 -6.76 -1.96 4.77
CA SER A 80 -6.59 -0.69 4.04
C SER A 80 -6.91 0.59 4.83
N GLN A 81 -6.96 0.52 6.17
CA GLN A 81 -6.99 1.73 7.00
C GLN A 81 -5.61 2.39 7.13
N GLY A 82 -4.54 1.60 7.21
CA GLY A 82 -3.17 2.10 7.09
C GLY A 82 -2.65 1.80 5.69
N LEU A 83 -2.07 2.80 5.01
CA LEU A 83 -1.48 2.62 3.68
C LEU A 83 -0.15 3.37 3.59
N GLY A 84 0.84 2.76 2.95
CA GLY A 84 2.10 3.42 2.62
C GLY A 84 3.10 2.50 1.92
N PHE A 85 4.20 3.08 1.44
CA PHE A 85 5.37 2.30 1.00
C PHE A 85 6.36 2.16 2.15
N VAL A 86 7.11 1.04 2.16
CA VAL A 86 8.14 0.73 3.18
C VAL A 86 9.55 0.58 2.58
N GLY A 87 9.67 0.91 1.30
CA GLY A 87 10.89 0.73 0.51
C GLY A 87 11.04 -0.72 0.07
N ASP A 88 12.17 -1.03 -0.56
CA ASP A 88 12.50 -2.38 -0.99
C ASP A 88 13.03 -3.21 0.20
N LEU A 89 12.14 -3.95 0.89
CA LEU A 89 12.50 -4.76 2.05
C LEU A 89 13.06 -6.13 1.64
N ASN A 90 12.57 -6.68 0.53
CA ASN A 90 12.99 -7.98 0.02
C ASN A 90 14.24 -7.92 -0.89
N ARG A 91 14.71 -6.72 -1.24
CA ARG A 91 15.88 -6.42 -2.11
C ARG A 91 15.71 -6.90 -3.54
N ASP A 92 14.49 -6.86 -4.07
CA ASP A 92 14.21 -7.24 -5.45
C ASP A 92 14.30 -6.07 -6.44
N GLY A 93 14.55 -4.86 -5.94
CA GLY A 93 14.67 -3.63 -6.72
C GLY A 93 13.36 -2.86 -6.85
N PHE A 94 12.25 -3.33 -6.27
CA PHE A 94 10.96 -2.64 -6.28
C PHE A 94 10.57 -2.20 -4.87
N ASN A 95 9.89 -1.06 -4.75
CA ASN A 95 9.39 -0.62 -3.45
C ASN A 95 8.21 -1.50 -3.01
N ASP A 96 8.24 -1.96 -1.77
CA ASP A 96 7.18 -2.74 -1.17
C ASP A 96 6.09 -1.86 -0.55
N ILE A 97 4.88 -2.40 -0.52
CA ILE A 97 3.66 -1.72 -0.07
C ILE A 97 3.25 -2.30 1.27
N ALA A 98 2.99 -1.46 2.26
CA ALA A 98 2.42 -1.86 3.54
C ALA A 98 0.95 -1.46 3.63
N VAL A 99 0.12 -2.40 4.06
CA VAL A 99 -1.32 -2.24 4.26
C VAL A 99 -1.66 -2.70 5.67
N GLY A 100 -2.25 -1.80 6.45
CA GLY A 100 -2.65 -2.07 7.82
C GLY A 100 -4.10 -2.52 7.95
N ALA A 101 -4.32 -3.40 8.91
CA ALA A 101 -5.62 -3.89 9.36
C ALA A 101 -5.62 -3.83 10.91
N PRO A 102 -5.88 -2.67 11.50
CA PRO A 102 -5.69 -2.47 12.94
C PRO A 102 -6.66 -3.18 13.84
N ASP A 103 -7.78 -3.67 13.29
CA ASP A 103 -8.79 -4.38 14.05
C ASP A 103 -8.77 -5.88 13.68
N ASP A 104 -7.68 -6.37 13.07
CA ASP A 104 -7.55 -7.73 12.57
C ASP A 104 -7.19 -8.72 13.68
N GLY A 105 -8.02 -9.75 13.87
CA GLY A 105 -7.86 -10.78 14.89
C GLY A 105 -9.03 -10.84 15.88
N ASP A 106 -8.87 -11.64 16.95
CA ASP A 106 -9.97 -11.97 17.85
C ASP A 106 -10.50 -10.73 18.59
N ASN A 107 -11.82 -10.55 18.55
CA ASN A 107 -12.53 -9.44 19.22
C ASN A 107 -12.03 -8.02 18.86
N PHE A 108 -11.46 -7.83 17.65
CA PHE A 108 -10.88 -6.54 17.22
C PHE A 108 -9.71 -6.07 18.10
N CYS A 109 -9.04 -7.01 18.77
CA CYS A 109 -8.00 -6.73 19.75
C CYS A 109 -6.59 -7.00 19.24
N SER A 110 -6.42 -7.40 17.99
CA SER A 110 -5.12 -7.46 17.35
C SER A 110 -5.13 -6.50 16.16
N GLY A 111 -3.96 -5.99 15.82
CA GLY A 111 -3.75 -5.22 14.60
C GLY A 111 -2.61 -5.86 13.83
N GLU A 112 -2.74 -5.88 12.51
CA GLU A 112 -1.75 -6.44 11.60
C GLU A 112 -1.30 -5.43 10.55
N VAL A 113 -0.07 -5.59 10.07
CA VAL A 113 0.42 -4.92 8.87
C VAL A 113 0.91 -5.96 7.87
N PHE A 114 0.30 -5.96 6.70
CA PHE A 114 0.63 -6.82 5.57
C PHE A 114 1.57 -6.07 4.62
N VAL A 115 2.70 -6.70 4.27
CA VAL A 115 3.62 -6.15 3.27
C VAL A 115 3.47 -6.93 1.97
N PHE A 116 3.13 -6.23 0.90
CA PHE A 116 3.01 -6.76 -0.45
C PHE A 116 4.22 -6.35 -1.29
N PRO A 117 4.92 -7.30 -1.93
CA PRO A 117 6.06 -6.97 -2.76
C PRO A 117 5.69 -6.12 -3.97
N GLY A 118 6.51 -5.10 -4.24
CA GLY A 118 6.54 -4.41 -5.52
C GLY A 118 6.94 -5.36 -6.66
N ARG A 119 6.67 -4.97 -7.92
CA ARG A 119 7.11 -5.70 -9.13
C ARG A 119 6.69 -4.97 -10.39
N ALA A 120 7.46 -5.14 -11.46
CA ALA A 120 7.12 -4.64 -12.79
C ALA A 120 5.74 -5.10 -13.30
N THR A 121 5.33 -6.32 -12.97
CA THR A 121 4.04 -6.88 -13.42
C THR A 121 3.24 -7.38 -12.24
N PHE A 122 2.21 -6.64 -11.86
CA PHE A 122 1.29 -7.02 -10.80
C PHE A 122 0.21 -7.99 -11.30
N VAL A 123 0.44 -9.30 -11.12
CA VAL A 123 -0.55 -10.34 -11.41
C VAL A 123 -1.25 -10.77 -10.11
N ALA A 124 -2.57 -10.73 -10.10
CA ALA A 124 -3.39 -11.15 -8.96
C ALA A 124 -3.54 -12.69 -8.89
N PRO A 125 -3.75 -13.28 -7.70
CA PRO A 125 -3.75 -12.62 -6.39
C PRO A 125 -2.32 -12.31 -5.92
N LEU A 126 -2.14 -11.11 -5.36
CA LEU A 126 -0.90 -10.77 -4.66
C LEU A 126 -1.04 -11.25 -3.21
N THR A 127 -0.04 -11.97 -2.73
CA THR A 127 0.04 -12.40 -1.34
C THR A 127 1.04 -11.54 -0.58
N PRO A 128 0.77 -11.20 0.70
CA PRO A 128 1.77 -10.53 1.51
C PRO A 128 3.00 -11.43 1.70
N SER A 129 4.19 -10.85 1.64
CA SER A 129 5.47 -11.53 1.91
C SER A 129 5.85 -11.46 3.39
N ILE A 130 5.33 -10.45 4.10
CA ILE A 130 5.57 -10.24 5.53
C ILE A 130 4.23 -9.87 6.17
N ILE A 131 3.98 -10.42 7.35
CA ILE A 131 2.89 -10.02 8.24
C ILE A 131 3.56 -9.57 9.54
N LEU A 132 3.36 -8.30 9.90
CA LEU A 132 3.80 -7.77 11.18
C LEU A 132 2.64 -7.85 12.15
N THR A 133 2.89 -8.50 13.28
CA THR A 133 1.96 -8.62 14.40
C THR A 133 2.63 -8.13 15.67
N VAL A 134 1.82 -7.74 16.63
CA VAL A 134 2.27 -7.37 17.98
C VAL A 134 2.10 -8.58 18.90
N PRO A 135 3.14 -8.99 19.65
CA PRO A 135 3.11 -10.22 20.44
C PRO A 135 2.39 -10.10 21.81
N ASP A 136 1.72 -8.97 22.07
CA ASP A 136 1.09 -8.63 23.37
C ASP A 136 -0.40 -9.01 23.38
N GLU A 137 -0.87 -9.64 24.48
CA GLU A 137 -2.28 -10.00 24.74
C GLU A 137 -3.18 -8.82 25.12
N ARG A 138 -2.64 -7.61 25.29
CA ARG A 138 -3.43 -6.38 25.48
C ARG A 138 -3.89 -5.88 24.14
N CYS A 139 -5.21 -5.64 24.03
CA CYS A 139 -5.87 -5.19 22.81
C CYS A 139 -5.05 -4.14 22.07
N SER A 140 -4.42 -4.57 20.99
CA SER A 140 -3.59 -3.78 20.11
C SER A 140 -4.37 -3.35 18.86
N GLY A 141 -5.67 -3.09 19.05
CA GLY A 141 -6.69 -2.73 18.04
C GLY A 141 -6.45 -1.38 17.36
N SER A 142 -5.20 -1.07 17.05
CA SER A 142 -4.70 0.18 16.46
C SER A 142 -3.36 -0.01 15.75
N PHE A 143 -2.66 -1.13 15.97
CA PHE A 143 -1.42 -1.41 15.26
C PHE A 143 -1.70 -1.55 13.76
N GLY A 144 -1.06 -0.74 12.92
CA GLY A 144 -1.37 -0.68 11.50
C GLY A 144 -2.47 0.33 11.12
N GLY A 145 -3.06 1.07 12.06
CA GLY A 145 -4.06 2.10 11.75
C GLY A 145 -3.51 3.33 11.02
N ALA A 146 -2.19 3.51 11.07
CA ALA A 146 -1.48 4.52 10.29
C ALA A 146 -0.12 4.00 9.86
N ILE A 147 0.27 4.29 8.63
CA ILE A 147 1.59 3.97 8.06
C ILE A 147 2.15 5.27 7.51
N ALA A 148 3.34 5.65 7.97
CA ALA A 148 4.06 6.81 7.47
C ALA A 148 5.23 6.33 6.64
N SER A 149 5.35 6.87 5.43
CA SER A 149 6.45 6.55 4.53
C SER A 149 7.51 7.64 4.52
N PHE A 150 8.78 7.24 4.40
CA PHE A 150 9.90 8.17 4.32
C PHE A 150 10.76 7.83 3.10
N ALA A 151 10.90 8.79 2.18
CA ALA A 151 11.83 8.67 1.07
C ALA A 151 13.24 9.07 1.55
N ARG A 152 14.21 8.17 1.41
CA ARG A 152 15.62 8.55 1.61
C ARG A 152 16.05 9.50 0.49
N PRO A 153 16.60 10.69 0.78
CA PRO A 153 17.23 11.49 -0.25
C PRO A 153 18.41 10.71 -0.86
N PRO A 154 18.69 10.87 -2.17
CA PRO A 154 19.79 10.17 -2.82
C PRO A 154 21.09 10.49 -2.08
N LEU A 155 21.87 9.46 -1.76
CA LEU A 155 23.20 9.61 -1.20
C LEU A 155 24.02 10.43 -2.19
N ARG A 156 24.32 11.69 -1.85
CA ARG A 156 25.32 12.46 -2.59
C ARG A 156 26.64 11.71 -2.41
N ALA A 157 27.18 11.19 -3.51
CA ALA A 157 28.53 10.67 -3.52
C ALA A 157 29.45 11.74 -2.93
N ARG A 158 30.17 11.40 -1.85
CA ARG A 158 31.28 12.24 -1.39
C ARG A 158 32.28 12.27 -2.53
N ILE A 159 32.40 13.42 -3.19
CA ILE A 159 33.52 13.69 -4.06
C ILE A 159 34.74 13.73 -3.14
N SER A 160 35.61 12.73 -3.26
CA SER A 160 36.94 12.68 -2.63
C SER A 160 37.91 13.56 -3.40
#